data_AF-A0A2T7SSX2-F1
#
_entry.id   AF-A0A2T7SSX2-F1
#
_cell.length_a   1.000
_cell.length_b   1.000
_cell.length_c   1.000
_cell.angle_alpha   90.00
_cell.angle_beta   90.00
_cell.angle_gamma   90.00
#
_symmetry.space_group_name_H-M   'P 1'
#
loop_
_entity.id
_entity.type
_entity.pdbx_description
1 polymer ?
#
loop_
_entity_poly.entity_id
_entity_poly.type
_entity_poly.pdbx_seq_one_letter_code
_entity_poly.pdbx_strand_id
1 'polypeptide(L)'
;MRIPIVKPQTLNLQVWFLTVLACYAVLELSFNHRLLELAGDLQLATTPEQLHDIELWGRVVSGLGLALLLMRWFDRFVKSRVVLVLLCCTLGLVSMWHFQKALVDTIVSRADDQDLMMSWRSQLSTQEALNGRMQLRGETLLSSPAPADIRPVMSALWASSLAGLSPDDLDAESGSAQLVGGFFAPTITPEQLSAAYRKTVMTPVVLGASLLFGLLNLCQFFAGVIALVLALTRHDALLLRSKSWLLPSLTALCMGLSWWPGNVWTNSPAYQQVARPALWAEKPYLAPFVEWSLRAEPAWADSVAWVHSALLQDYEFTLPFRGIFSSESLQHLTVAKNGR
;
A
#
# COMPACT_ATOMS: atom_id res chain seq x y z
N MET A 1 -21.49 5.22 50.97
CA MET A 1 -20.96 5.59 49.63
C MET A 1 -21.11 4.41 48.70
N ARG A 2 -22.07 4.46 47.76
CA ARG A 2 -22.11 3.48 46.66
C ARG A 2 -21.08 3.94 45.63
N ILE A 3 -20.00 3.18 45.49
CA ILE A 3 -19.05 3.35 44.38
C ILE A 3 -19.88 3.23 43.10
N PRO A 4 -19.95 4.26 42.24
CA PRO A 4 -20.64 4.12 40.96
C PRO A 4 -19.92 3.03 40.18
N ILE A 5 -20.61 1.91 39.96
CA ILE A 5 -20.16 0.84 39.08
C ILE A 5 -20.12 1.48 37.69
N VAL A 6 -18.94 1.95 37.28
CA VAL A 6 -18.68 2.39 35.91
C VAL A 6 -18.95 1.17 35.04
N LYS A 7 -20.09 1.15 34.35
CA LYS A 7 -20.39 0.11 33.36
C LYS A 7 -19.18 0.07 32.41
N PRO A 8 -18.61 -1.12 32.12
CA PRO A 8 -17.49 -1.21 31.21
C PRO A 8 -17.89 -0.58 29.88
N GLN A 9 -17.28 0.56 29.56
CA GLN A 9 -17.54 1.27 28.30
C GLN A 9 -17.04 0.37 27.16
N THR A 10 -17.85 0.24 26.12
CA THR A 10 -17.44 -0.44 24.89
C THR A 10 -16.19 0.20 24.32
N LEU A 11 -15.24 -0.59 23.79
CA LEU A 11 -13.94 -0.13 23.31
C LEU A 11 -14.03 1.11 22.40
N ASN A 12 -15.01 1.13 21.49
CA ASN A 12 -15.23 2.22 20.52
C ASN A 12 -15.62 3.57 21.13
N LEU A 13 -15.93 3.64 22.43
CA LEU A 13 -16.20 4.90 23.15
C LEU A 13 -15.01 5.35 24.00
N GLN A 14 -13.95 4.54 24.09
CA GLN A 14 -12.79 4.86 24.91
C GLN A 14 -11.86 5.80 24.15
N VAL A 15 -11.61 6.97 24.74
CA VAL A 15 -10.80 8.05 24.12
C VAL A 15 -9.40 7.57 23.75
N TRP A 16 -8.74 6.76 24.59
CA TRP A 16 -7.41 6.24 24.29
C TRP A 16 -7.41 5.39 23.01
N PHE A 17 -8.47 4.61 22.78
CA PHE A 17 -8.56 3.74 21.61
C PHE A 17 -8.79 4.55 20.34
N LEU A 18 -9.64 5.59 20.41
CA LEU A 18 -9.82 6.54 19.31
C LEU A 18 -8.53 7.31 19.00
N THR A 19 -7.75 7.65 20.03
CA THR A 19 -6.45 8.30 19.87
C THR A 19 -5.48 7.39 19.13
N VAL A 20 -5.40 6.11 19.52
CA VAL A 20 -4.56 5.12 18.81
C VAL A 20 -5.00 4.94 17.36
N LEU A 21 -6.31 4.87 17.09
CA LEU A 21 -6.83 4.80 15.72
C LEU A 21 -6.44 6.03 14.90
N ALA A 22 -6.52 7.23 15.48
CA ALA A 22 -6.11 8.47 14.82
C ALA A 22 -4.60 8.47 14.51
N CYS A 23 -3.76 8.13 15.48
CA CYS A 23 -2.31 8.02 15.28
C CYS A 23 -1.95 7.00 14.20
N TYR A 24 -2.61 5.83 14.21
CA TYR A 24 -2.42 4.83 13.17
C TYR A 24 -2.88 5.32 11.79
N ALA A 25 -4.03 6.01 11.69
CA ALA A 25 -4.49 6.55 10.41
C ALA A 25 -3.49 7.57 9.83
N VAL A 26 -2.91 8.43 10.67
CA VAL A 26 -1.86 9.37 10.24
C VAL A 26 -0.63 8.63 9.70
N LEU A 27 -0.16 7.62 10.45
CA LEU A 27 0.98 6.79 10.05
C LEU A 27 0.72 6.07 8.72
N GLU A 28 -0.44 5.43 8.59
CA GLU A 28 -0.82 4.60 7.44
C GLU A 28 -1.01 5.41 6.16
N LEU A 29 -1.74 6.53 6.24
CA LEU A 29 -1.91 7.41 5.08
C LEU A 29 -0.55 7.97 4.62
N SER A 30 0.28 8.40 5.55
CA SER A 30 1.62 8.90 5.25
C SER A 30 2.55 7.84 4.65
N PHE A 31 2.46 6.59 5.15
CA PHE A 31 3.20 5.47 4.58
C PHE A 31 2.78 5.19 3.14
N ASN A 32 1.47 5.18 2.84
CA ASN A 32 0.97 4.96 1.49
C ASN A 32 1.43 6.06 0.52
N HIS A 33 1.45 7.33 0.95
CA HIS A 33 2.00 8.43 0.16
C HIS A 33 3.47 8.16 -0.22
N ARG A 34 4.29 7.88 0.79
CA ARG A 34 5.72 7.64 0.62
C ARG A 34 6.00 6.40 -0.22
N LEU A 35 5.18 5.36 -0.08
CA LEU A 35 5.27 4.14 -0.87
C LEU A 35 5.09 4.42 -2.37
N LEU A 36 4.12 5.28 -2.73
CA LEU A 36 3.86 5.65 -4.13
C LEU A 36 4.96 6.51 -4.72
N GLU A 37 5.44 7.50 -3.95
CA GLU A 37 6.55 8.35 -4.35
C GLU A 37 7.80 7.50 -4.61
N LEU A 38 8.17 6.65 -3.64
CA LEU A 38 9.30 5.75 -3.79
C LEU A 38 9.06 4.80 -4.95
N ALA A 39 7.87 4.20 -5.10
CA ALA A 39 7.54 3.26 -6.18
C ALA A 39 7.56 3.88 -7.57
N GLY A 40 7.26 5.18 -7.68
CA GLY A 40 7.36 5.97 -8.90
C GLY A 40 8.79 6.34 -9.26
N ASP A 41 9.57 6.81 -8.29
CA ASP A 41 11.00 7.15 -8.46
C ASP A 41 11.89 5.90 -8.55
N LEU A 42 11.34 4.74 -8.19
CA LEU A 42 12.04 3.47 -8.00
C LEU A 42 12.61 2.86 -9.29
N GLN A 43 12.57 3.57 -10.42
CA GLN A 43 12.71 3.00 -11.75
C GLN A 43 14.16 2.74 -12.18
N LEU A 44 15.18 3.43 -11.64
CA LEU A 44 16.59 3.19 -12.02
C LEU A 44 17.65 3.40 -10.92
N ALA A 45 17.36 4.11 -9.82
CA ALA A 45 18.39 4.55 -8.86
C ALA A 45 18.30 3.91 -7.46
N THR A 46 17.32 3.04 -7.23
CA THR A 46 17.01 2.59 -5.88
C THR A 46 17.99 1.55 -5.38
N THR A 47 18.55 1.80 -4.21
CA THR A 47 19.35 0.79 -3.52
C THR A 47 18.43 -0.37 -3.09
N PRO A 48 18.87 -1.64 -3.19
CA PRO A 48 18.13 -2.80 -2.67
C PRO A 48 17.65 -2.62 -1.22
N GLU A 49 18.34 -1.77 -0.47
CA GLU A 49 18.05 -1.41 0.91
C GLU A 49 16.74 -0.62 1.10
N GLN A 50 16.43 0.34 0.21
CA GLN A 50 15.19 1.13 0.32
C GLN A 50 13.96 0.26 0.04
N LEU A 51 14.05 -0.65 -0.93
CA LEU A 51 12.97 -1.61 -1.19
C LEU A 51 12.73 -2.52 0.02
N HIS A 52 13.81 -2.96 0.67
CA HIS A 52 13.72 -3.78 1.87
C HIS A 52 13.08 -3.04 3.06
N ASP A 53 13.43 -1.77 3.27
CA ASP A 53 12.85 -0.94 4.34
C ASP A 53 11.34 -0.76 4.14
N ILE A 54 10.93 -0.43 2.92
CA ILE A 54 9.51 -0.26 2.58
C ILE A 54 8.75 -1.56 2.81
N GLU A 55 9.34 -2.71 2.48
CA GLU A 55 8.74 -4.01 2.72
C GLU A 55 8.52 -4.28 4.21
N LEU A 56 9.52 -3.95 5.02
CA LEU A 56 9.44 -4.09 6.46
C LEU A 56 8.35 -3.19 7.04
N TRP A 57 8.34 -1.92 6.66
CA TRP A 57 7.32 -0.97 7.10
C TRP A 57 5.92 -1.39 6.65
N GLY A 58 5.76 -1.84 5.41
CA GLY A 58 4.50 -2.35 4.90
C GLY A 58 3.91 -3.46 5.75
N ARG A 59 4.74 -4.42 6.17
CA ARG A 59 4.33 -5.52 7.06
C ARG A 59 3.96 -5.03 8.46
N VAL A 60 4.75 -4.10 9.01
CA VAL A 60 4.51 -3.53 10.34
C VAL A 60 3.20 -2.74 10.34
N VAL A 61 3.03 -1.83 9.39
CA VAL A 61 1.86 -0.95 9.34
C VAL A 61 0.59 -1.76 9.05
N SER A 62 0.60 -2.66 8.06
CA SER A 62 -0.52 -3.58 7.82
C SER A 62 -0.81 -4.48 9.04
N GLY A 63 0.24 -4.93 9.75
CA GLY A 63 0.10 -5.72 10.98
C GLY A 63 -0.53 -4.96 12.15
N LEU A 64 -0.17 -3.69 12.33
CA LEU A 64 -0.83 -2.79 13.27
C LEU A 64 -2.29 -2.53 12.88
N GLY A 65 -2.56 -2.37 11.58
CA GLY A 65 -3.90 -2.24 11.04
C GLY A 65 -4.79 -3.44 11.37
N LEU A 66 -4.28 -4.65 11.13
CA LEU A 66 -4.96 -5.88 11.50
C LEU A 66 -5.15 -5.98 13.03
N ALA A 67 -4.14 -5.62 13.82
CA ALA A 67 -4.22 -5.65 15.28
C ALA A 67 -5.38 -4.80 15.80
N LEU A 68 -5.58 -3.59 15.27
CA LEU A 68 -6.67 -2.69 15.69
C LEU A 68 -8.06 -3.23 15.32
N LEU A 69 -8.19 -3.89 14.18
CA LEU A 69 -9.42 -4.60 13.80
C LEU A 69 -9.70 -5.78 14.73
N LEU A 70 -8.66 -6.56 15.05
CA LEU A 70 -8.76 -7.69 15.99
C LEU A 70 -9.14 -7.24 17.40
N MET A 71 -8.64 -6.09 17.87
CA MET A 71 -9.01 -5.55 19.19
C MET A 71 -10.51 -5.35 19.31
N ARG A 72 -11.18 -4.91 18.23
CA ARG A 72 -12.65 -4.77 18.20
C ARG A 72 -13.35 -6.12 18.25
N TRP A 73 -12.87 -7.11 17.52
CA TRP A 73 -13.48 -8.44 17.49
C TRP A 73 -13.30 -9.18 18.81
N PHE A 74 -12.14 -9.04 19.44
CA PHE A 74 -11.82 -9.68 20.71
C PHE A 74 -12.24 -8.88 21.96
N ASP A 75 -12.73 -7.64 21.80
CA ASP A 75 -13.24 -6.79 22.90
C ASP A 75 -14.25 -7.52 23.80
N ARG A 76 -15.12 -8.35 23.21
CA ARG A 76 -16.14 -9.11 23.95
C ARG A 76 -15.61 -10.31 24.70
N PHE A 77 -14.45 -10.83 24.30
CA PHE A 77 -13.87 -12.08 24.83
C PHE A 77 -12.78 -11.81 25.86
N VAL A 78 -12.00 -10.74 25.71
CA VAL A 78 -10.86 -10.42 26.58
C VAL A 78 -11.19 -9.23 27.49
N LYS A 79 -11.35 -9.49 28.79
CA LYS A 79 -11.71 -8.45 29.78
C LYS A 79 -10.56 -7.46 30.06
N SER A 80 -9.32 -7.94 30.06
CA SER A 80 -8.15 -7.09 30.35
C SER A 80 -7.71 -6.32 29.10
N ARG A 81 -7.64 -4.99 29.20
CA ARG A 81 -7.24 -4.10 28.09
C ARG A 81 -5.80 -4.31 27.67
N VAL A 82 -4.90 -4.50 28.63
CA VAL A 82 -3.48 -4.77 28.35
C VAL A 82 -3.33 -6.09 27.62
N VAL A 83 -4.01 -7.15 28.08
CA VAL A 83 -3.97 -8.46 27.42
C VAL A 83 -4.56 -8.39 26.02
N LEU A 84 -5.68 -7.68 25.83
CA LEU A 84 -6.29 -7.47 24.52
C LEU A 84 -5.31 -6.80 23.56
N VAL A 85 -4.67 -5.71 23.99
CA VAL A 85 -3.69 -4.99 23.17
C VAL A 85 -2.51 -5.90 22.81
N LEU A 86 -1.87 -6.52 23.81
CA LEU A 86 -0.70 -7.38 23.57
C LEU A 86 -1.04 -8.57 22.66
N LEU A 87 -2.17 -9.24 22.89
CA LEU A 87 -2.63 -10.36 22.09
C LEU A 87 -2.88 -9.93 20.64
N CYS A 88 -3.64 -8.86 20.43
CA CYS A 88 -3.99 -8.39 19.09
C CYS A 88 -2.77 -7.84 18.34
N CYS A 89 -1.87 -7.12 19.00
CA CYS A 89 -0.62 -6.66 18.39
C CYS A 89 0.26 -7.84 17.99
N THR A 90 0.43 -8.82 18.88
CA THR A 90 1.22 -10.02 18.57
C THR A 90 0.62 -10.78 17.39
N LEU A 91 -0.69 -11.04 17.44
CA LEU A 91 -1.39 -11.77 16.38
C LEU A 91 -1.36 -10.99 15.06
N GLY A 92 -1.69 -9.70 15.07
CA GLY A 92 -1.71 -8.86 13.88
C GLY A 92 -0.34 -8.77 13.19
N LEU A 93 0.72 -8.49 13.96
CA LEU A 93 2.08 -8.38 13.44
C LEU A 93 2.60 -9.73 12.93
N VAL A 94 2.50 -10.81 13.71
CA VAL A 94 2.98 -12.13 13.29
C VAL A 94 2.20 -12.62 12.06
N SER A 95 0.88 -12.46 12.05
CA SER A 95 0.06 -12.86 10.90
C SER A 95 0.43 -12.09 9.64
N MET A 96 0.53 -10.76 9.68
CA MET A 96 0.87 -9.97 8.49
C MET A 96 2.31 -10.18 8.04
N TRP A 97 3.24 -10.35 8.98
CA TRP A 97 4.63 -10.65 8.70
C TRP A 97 4.78 -11.92 7.85
N HIS A 98 4.11 -12.99 8.25
CA HIS A 98 4.16 -14.26 7.52
C HIS A 98 3.28 -14.25 6.28
N PHE A 99 2.08 -13.65 6.35
CA PHE A 99 1.14 -13.65 5.23
C PHE A 99 1.69 -12.90 4.01
N GLN A 100 2.12 -11.64 4.17
CA GLN A 100 2.64 -10.86 3.04
C GLN A 100 3.91 -11.49 2.48
N LYS A 101 4.82 -11.97 3.35
CA LYS A 101 6.02 -12.67 2.92
C LYS A 101 5.69 -13.94 2.12
N ALA A 102 4.87 -14.82 2.69
CA ALA A 102 4.51 -16.08 2.04
C ALA A 102 3.78 -15.85 0.72
N LEU A 103 2.90 -14.84 0.66
CA LEU A 103 2.18 -14.48 -0.56
C LEU A 103 3.13 -14.01 -1.67
N VAL A 104 4.01 -13.05 -1.36
CA VAL A 104 5.00 -12.54 -2.33
C VAL A 104 5.93 -13.67 -2.76
N ASP A 105 6.49 -14.44 -1.83
CA ASP A 105 7.40 -15.55 -2.14
C ASP A 105 6.71 -16.63 -2.99
N THR A 106 5.43 -16.91 -2.75
CA THR A 106 4.64 -17.86 -3.55
C THR A 106 4.39 -17.36 -4.98
N ILE A 107 4.13 -16.07 -5.16
CA ILE A 107 3.95 -15.49 -6.50
C ILE A 107 5.29 -15.42 -7.25
N VAL A 108 6.37 -15.05 -6.56
CA VAL A 108 7.73 -14.94 -7.13
C VAL A 108 8.29 -16.30 -7.53
N SER A 109 8.11 -17.33 -6.70
CA SER A 109 8.58 -18.70 -7.00
C SER A 109 7.86 -19.37 -8.17
N ARG A 110 6.73 -18.82 -8.61
CA ARG A 110 5.95 -19.31 -9.77
C ARG A 110 6.19 -18.49 -11.03
N ALA A 111 7.10 -17.52 -11.00
CA ALA A 111 7.40 -16.68 -12.16
C ALA A 111 8.08 -17.52 -13.25
N ASP A 112 7.60 -17.39 -14.48
CA ASP A 112 8.30 -17.89 -15.66
C ASP A 112 9.22 -16.80 -16.26
N ASP A 113 10.04 -17.16 -17.24
CA ASP A 113 10.96 -16.23 -17.89
C ASP A 113 10.22 -15.06 -18.56
N GLN A 114 8.97 -15.30 -19.02
CA GLN A 114 8.13 -14.30 -19.64
C GLN A 114 7.68 -13.24 -18.63
N ASP A 115 7.24 -13.65 -17.45
CA ASP A 115 6.85 -12.78 -16.33
C ASP A 115 7.99 -11.88 -15.87
N LEU A 116 9.18 -12.49 -15.76
CA LEU A 116 10.41 -11.81 -15.37
C LEU A 116 10.77 -10.71 -16.38
N MET A 117 10.77 -11.06 -17.67
CA MET A 117 11.06 -10.13 -18.75
C MET A 117 9.98 -9.04 -18.87
N MET A 118 8.71 -9.40 -18.70
CA MET A 118 7.58 -8.49 -18.77
C MET A 118 7.63 -7.44 -17.66
N SER A 119 7.93 -7.86 -16.43
CA SER A 119 8.11 -6.93 -15.31
C SER A 119 9.27 -5.98 -15.51
N TRP A 120 10.38 -6.47 -16.09
CA TRP A 120 11.51 -5.61 -16.42
C TRP A 120 11.17 -4.60 -17.53
N ARG A 121 10.63 -5.06 -18.67
CA ARG A 121 10.27 -4.20 -19.80
C ARG A 121 9.22 -3.15 -19.40
N SER A 122 8.20 -3.55 -18.65
CA SER A 122 7.15 -2.62 -18.19
C SER A 122 7.73 -1.55 -17.27
N GLN A 123 8.68 -1.87 -16.37
CA GLN A 123 9.33 -0.85 -15.54
C GLN A 123 10.08 0.19 -16.40
N LEU A 124 10.78 -0.24 -17.45
CA LEU A 124 11.45 0.68 -18.39
C LEU A 124 10.46 1.52 -19.20
N SER A 125 9.30 0.97 -19.55
CA SER A 125 8.29 1.65 -20.36
C SER A 125 7.37 2.58 -19.55
N THR A 126 7.57 2.70 -18.24
CA THR A 126 6.67 3.48 -17.38
C THR A 126 6.59 4.95 -17.78
N GLN A 127 7.72 5.58 -18.13
CA GLN A 127 7.73 6.99 -18.56
C GLN A 127 6.96 7.20 -19.87
N GLU A 128 7.06 6.27 -20.81
CA GLU A 128 6.27 6.30 -22.04
C GLU A 128 4.78 6.11 -21.74
N ALA A 129 4.44 5.24 -20.79
CA ALA A 129 3.06 5.07 -20.33
C ALA A 129 2.52 6.37 -19.72
N LEU A 130 3.28 7.00 -18.83
CA LEU A 130 2.92 8.26 -18.18
C LEU A 130 2.75 9.41 -19.18
N ASN A 131 3.48 9.38 -20.29
CA ASN A 131 3.33 10.36 -21.37
C ASN A 131 2.17 10.05 -22.34
N GLY A 132 1.46 8.94 -22.14
CA GLY A 132 0.37 8.51 -23.01
C GLY A 132 0.84 7.96 -24.36
N ARG A 133 2.05 7.39 -24.41
CA ARG A 133 2.71 6.88 -25.64
C ARG A 133 2.84 5.37 -25.64
N MET A 134 1.97 4.67 -24.93
CA MET A 134 1.95 3.21 -24.84
C MET A 134 0.65 2.65 -25.38
N GLN A 135 0.78 1.61 -26.20
CA GLN A 135 -0.31 0.77 -26.66
C GLN A 135 -0.16 -0.64 -26.12
N LEU A 136 -1.29 -1.28 -25.83
CA LEU A 136 -1.35 -2.68 -25.44
C LEU A 136 -2.09 -3.43 -26.54
N ARG A 137 -1.39 -4.30 -27.30
CA ARG A 137 -1.96 -4.98 -28.48
C ARG A 137 -2.67 -4.04 -29.46
N GLY A 138 -2.08 -2.87 -29.72
CA GLY A 138 -2.65 -1.84 -30.61
C GLY A 138 -3.75 -0.96 -30.01
N GLU A 139 -4.19 -1.23 -28.77
CA GLU A 139 -5.13 -0.37 -28.05
C GLU A 139 -4.39 0.73 -27.28
N THR A 140 -4.76 1.99 -27.49
CA THR A 140 -4.16 3.13 -26.78
C THR A 140 -4.59 3.15 -25.32
N LEU A 141 -3.62 3.22 -24.41
CA LEU A 141 -3.89 3.28 -22.96
C LEU A 141 -4.42 4.66 -22.54
N LEU A 142 -3.70 5.72 -22.90
CA LEU A 142 -4.06 7.10 -22.59
C LEU A 142 -3.88 7.93 -23.85
N SER A 143 -4.85 8.78 -24.18
CA SER A 143 -4.77 9.70 -25.33
C SER A 143 -4.02 11.00 -25.01
N SER A 144 -3.62 11.19 -23.76
CA SER A 144 -2.89 12.35 -23.26
C SER A 144 -2.01 11.93 -22.09
N PRO A 145 -1.02 12.75 -21.69
CA PRO A 145 -0.21 12.46 -20.51
C PRO A 145 -1.06 12.21 -19.27
N ALA A 146 -0.60 11.29 -18.42
CA ALA A 146 -1.28 10.92 -17.19
C ALA A 146 -1.55 12.16 -16.32
N PRO A 147 -2.82 12.37 -15.92
CA PRO A 147 -3.21 13.41 -14.97
C PRO A 147 -2.40 13.34 -13.67
N ALA A 148 -2.23 14.48 -12.99
CA ALA A 148 -1.35 14.60 -11.83
C ALA A 148 -1.81 13.73 -10.64
N ASP A 149 -3.11 13.51 -10.50
CA ASP A 149 -3.75 12.66 -9.50
C ASP A 149 -3.50 11.16 -9.73
N ILE A 150 -3.37 10.73 -10.99
CA ILE A 150 -3.19 9.30 -11.32
C ILE A 150 -1.72 8.94 -11.50
N ARG A 151 -0.88 9.92 -11.82
CA ARG A 151 0.54 9.73 -12.13
C ARG A 151 1.31 8.96 -11.04
N PRO A 152 1.16 9.21 -9.73
CA PRO A 152 1.87 8.45 -8.69
C PRO A 152 1.47 6.96 -8.70
N VAL A 153 0.17 6.67 -8.71
CA VAL A 153 -0.35 5.29 -8.78
C VAL A 153 0.12 4.58 -10.03
N MET A 154 0.03 5.27 -11.17
CA MET A 154 0.44 4.72 -12.45
C MET A 154 1.93 4.44 -12.46
N SER A 155 2.75 5.34 -11.94
CA SER A 155 4.20 5.12 -11.85
C SER A 155 4.56 3.92 -10.97
N ALA A 156 3.81 3.71 -9.87
CA ALA A 156 4.04 2.65 -8.91
C ALA A 156 3.51 1.28 -9.36
N LEU A 157 2.34 1.26 -10.02
CA LEU A 157 1.58 0.04 -10.32
C LEU A 157 1.57 -0.33 -11.80
N TRP A 158 2.20 0.45 -12.67
CA TRP A 158 2.23 0.18 -14.11
C TRP A 158 2.70 -1.25 -14.40
N ALA A 159 3.89 -1.63 -13.91
CA ALA A 159 4.43 -2.97 -14.11
C ALA A 159 3.50 -4.06 -13.56
N SER A 160 2.85 -3.81 -12.42
CA SER A 160 1.95 -4.78 -11.77
C SER A 160 0.65 -4.96 -12.54
N SER A 161 0.15 -3.88 -13.15
CA SER A 161 -1.10 -3.89 -13.93
C SER A 161 -0.99 -4.72 -15.21
N LEU A 162 0.23 -4.89 -15.72
CA LEU A 162 0.52 -5.63 -16.93
C LEU A 162 1.00 -7.06 -16.67
N ALA A 163 1.04 -7.48 -15.41
CA ALA A 163 1.43 -8.84 -15.06
C ALA A 163 0.47 -9.85 -15.71
N GLY A 164 1.01 -10.85 -16.40
CA GLY A 164 0.24 -11.80 -17.21
C GLY A 164 0.22 -11.51 -18.72
N LEU A 165 0.74 -10.36 -19.17
CA LEU A 165 0.94 -10.09 -20.60
C LEU A 165 2.32 -10.58 -21.08
N SER A 166 2.46 -10.70 -22.40
CA SER A 166 3.75 -10.92 -23.04
C SER A 166 4.53 -9.60 -23.19
N PRO A 167 5.87 -9.64 -23.10
CA PRO A 167 6.73 -8.53 -23.47
C PRO A 167 6.48 -7.96 -24.88
N ASP A 168 5.89 -8.75 -25.78
CA ASP A 168 5.56 -8.36 -27.16
C ASP A 168 4.16 -7.75 -27.30
N ASP A 169 3.36 -7.78 -26.23
CA ASP A 169 2.05 -7.10 -26.18
C ASP A 169 2.20 -5.59 -25.93
N LEU A 170 3.42 -5.11 -25.65
CA LEU A 170 3.76 -3.73 -25.32
C LEU A 170 4.37 -3.02 -26.54
N ASP A 171 3.65 -2.03 -27.06
CA ASP A 171 4.16 -1.17 -28.13
C ASP A 171 4.34 0.26 -27.62
N ALA A 172 5.59 0.72 -27.58
CA ALA A 172 5.90 2.13 -27.35
C ALA A 172 5.78 2.90 -28.66
N GLU A 173 5.04 4.00 -28.68
CA GLU A 173 4.89 4.85 -29.88
C GLU A 173 6.17 5.64 -30.19
N SER A 174 7.08 5.81 -29.23
CA SER A 174 8.32 6.53 -29.43
C SER A 174 9.42 5.66 -30.05
N GLY A 175 9.95 6.10 -31.20
CA GLY A 175 11.03 5.41 -31.89
C GLY A 175 12.31 5.27 -31.06
N SER A 176 12.58 6.19 -30.12
CA SER A 176 13.71 6.08 -29.19
C SER A 176 13.56 4.94 -28.18
N ALA A 177 12.36 4.68 -27.68
CA ALA A 177 12.11 3.57 -26.75
C ALA A 177 12.22 2.22 -27.47
N GLN A 178 11.74 2.14 -28.72
CA GLN A 178 11.91 0.95 -29.57
C GLN A 178 13.40 0.65 -29.85
N LEU A 179 14.23 1.69 -30.06
CA LEU A 179 15.67 1.53 -30.29
C LEU A 179 16.43 1.07 -29.04
N VAL A 180 16.06 1.54 -27.84
CA VAL A 180 16.68 1.09 -26.57
C VAL A 180 16.33 -0.37 -26.27
N GLY A 181 15.08 -0.79 -26.54
CA GLY A 181 14.65 -2.18 -26.36
C GLY A 181 15.26 -3.17 -27.36
N GLY A 182 15.60 -2.72 -28.57
CA GLY A 182 16.12 -3.57 -29.64
C GLY A 182 17.65 -3.56 -29.80
N PHE A 183 18.28 -2.39 -29.89
CA PHE A 183 19.70 -2.26 -30.26
C PHE A 183 20.65 -2.15 -29.06
N PHE A 184 20.15 -1.64 -27.92
CA PHE A 184 20.93 -1.40 -26.72
C PHE A 184 20.42 -2.21 -25.52
N ALA A 185 19.91 -3.42 -25.77
CA ALA A 185 19.48 -4.30 -24.69
C ALA A 185 20.67 -4.56 -23.76
N PRO A 186 20.66 -4.05 -22.52
CA PRO A 186 21.77 -4.28 -21.59
C PRO A 186 21.87 -5.77 -21.30
N THR A 187 23.07 -6.24 -20.96
CA THR A 187 23.24 -7.60 -20.44
C THR A 187 22.59 -7.68 -19.05
N ILE A 188 21.35 -8.16 -18.99
CA ILE A 188 20.58 -8.20 -17.74
C ILE A 188 20.93 -9.49 -16.99
N THR A 189 21.23 -9.37 -15.70
CA THR A 189 21.47 -10.55 -14.86
C THR A 189 20.14 -11.19 -14.43
N PRO A 190 20.09 -12.52 -14.23
CA PRO A 190 18.89 -13.18 -13.68
C PRO A 190 18.46 -12.62 -12.32
N GLU A 191 19.42 -12.16 -11.52
CA GLU A 191 19.16 -11.50 -10.24
C GLU A 191 18.42 -10.17 -10.41
N GLN A 192 18.76 -9.36 -11.42
CA GLN A 192 18.05 -8.11 -11.71
C GLN A 192 16.61 -8.36 -12.16
N LEU A 193 16.38 -9.38 -13.01
CA LEU A 193 15.04 -9.75 -13.45
C LEU A 193 14.16 -10.22 -12.29
N SER A 194 14.68 -11.10 -11.43
CA SER A 194 13.95 -11.58 -10.25
C SER A 194 13.66 -10.47 -9.24
N ALA A 195 14.60 -9.54 -9.03
CA ALA A 195 14.41 -8.38 -8.17
C ALA A 195 13.33 -7.43 -8.74
N ALA A 196 13.35 -7.19 -10.05
CA ALA A 196 12.33 -6.38 -10.72
C ALA A 196 10.95 -7.01 -10.59
N TYR A 197 10.81 -8.31 -10.84
CA TYR A 197 9.55 -9.03 -10.67
C TYR A 197 9.06 -9.01 -9.22
N ARG A 198 9.96 -9.25 -8.26
CA ARG A 198 9.64 -9.18 -6.83
C ARG A 198 9.07 -7.82 -6.44
N LYS A 199 9.66 -6.74 -6.93
CA LYS A 199 9.16 -5.37 -6.73
C LYS A 199 7.77 -5.17 -7.37
N THR A 200 7.57 -5.64 -8.60
CA THR A 200 6.28 -5.62 -9.30
C THR A 200 5.18 -6.30 -8.49
N VAL A 201 5.49 -7.40 -7.82
CA VAL A 201 4.53 -8.15 -6.98
C VAL A 201 4.34 -7.49 -5.61
N MET A 202 5.44 -7.08 -4.98
CA MET A 202 5.43 -6.56 -3.61
C MET A 202 4.64 -5.26 -3.49
N THR A 203 4.85 -4.34 -4.42
CA THR A 203 4.27 -2.98 -4.38
C THR A 203 2.74 -3.00 -4.21
N PRO A 204 1.96 -3.65 -5.09
CA PRO A 204 0.50 -3.72 -4.93
C PRO A 204 0.07 -4.51 -3.70
N VAL A 205 0.79 -5.57 -3.31
CA VAL A 205 0.44 -6.38 -2.12
C VAL A 205 0.53 -5.53 -0.86
N VAL A 206 1.62 -4.78 -0.71
CA VAL A 206 1.84 -3.89 0.43
C VAL A 206 0.85 -2.73 0.39
N LEU A 207 0.79 -2.00 -0.73
CA LEU A 207 -0.11 -0.86 -0.90
C LEU A 207 -1.56 -1.24 -0.65
N GLY A 208 -2.02 -2.32 -1.28
CA GLY A 208 -3.40 -2.75 -1.23
C GLY A 208 -3.82 -3.21 0.16
N ALA A 209 -2.97 -3.97 0.85
CA ALA A 209 -3.23 -4.41 2.22
C ALA A 209 -3.26 -3.23 3.20
N SER A 210 -2.26 -2.34 3.15
CA SER A 210 -2.21 -1.15 4.00
C SER A 210 -3.40 -0.23 3.76
N LEU A 211 -3.69 0.11 2.50
CA LEU A 211 -4.83 0.98 2.17
C LEU A 211 -6.16 0.39 2.65
N LEU A 212 -6.37 -0.92 2.49
CA LEU A 212 -7.59 -1.59 2.99
C LEU A 212 -7.71 -1.46 4.52
N PHE A 213 -6.65 -1.80 5.27
CA PHE A 213 -6.68 -1.71 6.73
C PHE A 213 -6.76 -0.27 7.23
N GLY A 214 -6.08 0.67 6.57
CA GLY A 214 -6.18 2.09 6.83
C GLY A 214 -7.60 2.60 6.74
N LEU A 215 -8.28 2.33 5.61
CA LEU A 215 -9.66 2.75 5.40
C LEU A 215 -10.65 2.11 6.38
N LEU A 216 -10.48 0.82 6.70
CA LEU A 216 -11.33 0.15 7.68
C LEU A 216 -11.16 0.74 9.10
N ASN A 217 -9.92 1.00 9.51
CA ASN A 217 -9.65 1.61 10.81
C ASN A 217 -10.06 3.09 10.85
N LEU A 218 -9.98 3.81 9.74
CA LEU A 218 -10.49 5.18 9.62
C LEU A 218 -12.02 5.21 9.75
N CYS A 219 -12.74 4.26 9.13
CA CYS A 219 -14.17 4.08 9.35
C CYS A 219 -14.49 3.80 10.83
N GLN A 220 -13.67 2.96 11.48
CA GLN A 220 -13.82 2.65 12.90
C GLN A 220 -13.59 3.87 13.80
N PHE A 221 -12.60 4.70 13.46
CA PHE A 221 -12.35 5.98 14.12
C PHE A 221 -13.57 6.91 14.01
N PHE A 222 -14.04 7.20 12.81
CA PHE A 222 -15.19 8.10 12.62
C PHE A 222 -16.47 7.56 13.26
N ALA A 223 -16.73 6.25 13.16
CA ALA A 223 -17.85 5.63 13.86
C ALA A 223 -17.74 5.82 15.37
N GLY A 224 -16.55 5.64 15.93
CA GLY A 224 -16.29 5.85 17.36
C GLY A 224 -16.44 7.29 17.80
N VAL A 225 -15.93 8.26 17.03
CA VAL A 225 -16.08 9.70 17.29
C VAL A 225 -17.54 10.13 17.25
N ILE A 226 -18.30 9.74 16.22
CA ILE A 226 -19.73 10.05 16.13
C ILE A 226 -20.47 9.46 17.34
N ALA A 227 -20.19 8.19 17.69
CA ALA A 227 -20.80 7.55 18.85
C ALA A 227 -20.44 8.25 20.17
N LEU A 228 -19.19 8.72 20.32
CA LEU A 228 -18.74 9.46 21.50
C LEU A 228 -19.45 10.83 21.59
N VAL A 229 -19.55 11.57 20.48
CA VAL A 229 -20.27 12.86 20.44
C VAL A 229 -21.75 12.68 20.82
N LEU A 230 -22.42 11.65 20.28
CA LEU A 230 -23.80 11.34 20.63
C LEU A 230 -23.98 10.98 22.11
N ALA A 231 -23.03 10.26 22.69
CA ALA A 231 -23.04 9.94 24.12
C ALA A 231 -22.81 11.19 24.99
N LEU A 232 -21.88 12.08 24.59
CA LEU A 232 -21.59 13.32 25.32
C LEU A 232 -22.75 14.32 25.26
N THR A 233 -23.47 14.37 24.14
CA THR A 233 -24.65 15.22 23.91
C THR A 233 -25.95 14.65 24.48
N ARG A 234 -25.90 13.47 25.12
CA ARG A 234 -27.04 12.76 25.74
C ARG A 234 -28.15 12.36 24.73
N HIS A 235 -27.80 12.13 23.47
CA HIS A 235 -28.71 11.60 22.46
C HIS A 235 -28.76 10.06 22.48
N ASP A 236 -29.04 9.47 23.65
CA ASP A 236 -28.95 8.03 23.89
C ASP A 236 -29.89 7.20 23.00
N ALA A 237 -31.09 7.73 22.70
CA ALA A 237 -32.05 7.07 21.82
C ALA A 237 -31.53 6.95 20.37
N LEU A 238 -30.85 7.98 19.88
CA LEU A 238 -30.27 7.99 18.54
C LEU A 238 -29.03 7.10 18.49
N LEU A 239 -28.19 7.15 19.52
CA LEU A 239 -27.03 6.27 19.67
C LEU A 239 -27.44 4.78 19.67
N LEU A 240 -28.47 4.41 20.43
CA LEU A 240 -28.93 3.02 20.49
C LEU A 240 -29.44 2.53 19.12
N ARG A 241 -30.13 3.39 18.38
CA ARG A 241 -30.66 3.09 17.05
C ARG A 241 -29.56 2.99 15.98
N SER A 242 -28.55 3.88 16.04
CA SER A 242 -27.52 3.98 15.01
C SER A 242 -26.30 3.09 15.25
N LYS A 243 -26.00 2.71 16.51
CA LYS A 243 -24.76 2.01 16.90
C LYS A 243 -24.45 0.76 16.07
N SER A 244 -25.46 -0.06 15.75
CA SER A 244 -25.27 -1.29 14.99
C SER A 244 -25.02 -1.05 13.50
N TRP A 245 -25.49 0.07 12.97
CA TRP A 245 -25.41 0.41 11.54
C TRP A 245 -24.30 1.39 11.21
N LEU A 246 -23.87 2.21 12.16
CA LEU A 246 -22.93 3.30 11.93
C LEU A 246 -21.63 2.84 11.25
N LEU A 247 -20.98 1.83 11.81
CA LEU A 247 -19.74 1.30 11.24
C LEU A 247 -19.96 0.56 9.91
N PRO A 248 -20.91 -0.39 9.78
CA PRO A 248 -21.23 -0.99 8.48
C PRO A 248 -21.56 0.03 7.39
N SER A 249 -22.34 1.07 7.71
CA SER A 249 -22.71 2.13 6.76
C SER A 249 -21.51 2.97 6.35
N LEU A 250 -20.64 3.37 7.29
CA LEU A 250 -19.42 4.09 6.97
C LEU A 250 -18.45 3.23 6.15
N THR A 251 -18.30 1.96 6.49
CA THR A 251 -17.49 1.02 5.70
C THR A 251 -18.06 0.84 4.30
N ALA A 252 -19.38 0.64 4.15
CA ALA A 252 -20.01 0.51 2.84
C ALA A 252 -19.86 1.79 2.01
N LEU A 253 -20.03 2.96 2.63
CA LEU A 253 -19.80 4.25 1.98
C LEU A 253 -18.33 4.40 1.56
N CYS A 254 -17.39 4.11 2.44
CA CYS A 254 -15.95 4.20 2.17
C CYS A 254 -15.52 3.24 1.04
N MET A 255 -15.96 1.99 1.07
CA MET A 255 -15.71 1.02 0.01
C MET A 255 -16.36 1.45 -1.31
N GLY A 256 -17.58 1.99 -1.24
CA GLY A 256 -18.27 2.57 -2.40
C GLY A 256 -17.49 3.74 -3.01
N LEU A 257 -17.07 4.71 -2.19
CA LEU A 257 -16.25 5.85 -2.61
C LEU A 257 -14.86 5.44 -3.13
N SER A 258 -14.31 4.32 -2.65
CA SER A 258 -13.04 3.79 -3.15
C SER A 258 -13.17 3.07 -4.49
N TRP A 259 -14.38 2.59 -4.84
CA TRP A 259 -14.61 1.80 -6.05
C TRP A 259 -15.31 2.58 -7.16
N TRP A 260 -16.11 3.59 -6.79
CA TRP A 260 -16.98 4.36 -7.68
C TRP A 260 -16.24 5.30 -8.64
N PRO A 261 -15.16 6.00 -8.26
CA PRO A 261 -14.41 6.82 -9.18
C PRO A 261 -13.66 5.91 -10.15
N GLY A 262 -14.22 5.72 -11.35
CA GLY A 262 -13.42 5.26 -12.48
C GLY A 262 -12.40 6.34 -12.82
N ASN A 263 -11.20 5.95 -13.19
CA ASN A 263 -10.15 6.88 -13.62
C ASN A 263 -9.80 6.65 -15.10
N VAL A 264 -9.10 7.60 -15.73
CA VAL A 264 -8.81 7.51 -17.18
C VAL A 264 -8.07 6.24 -17.57
N TRP A 265 -7.30 5.66 -16.65
CA TRP A 265 -6.56 4.43 -16.85
C TRP A 265 -7.45 3.18 -16.75
N THR A 266 -8.20 3.01 -15.67
CA THR A 266 -9.12 1.88 -15.45
C THR A 266 -10.32 1.86 -16.39
N ASN A 267 -10.64 3.01 -16.99
CA ASN A 267 -11.67 3.15 -18.03
C ASN A 267 -11.12 2.97 -19.45
N SER A 268 -9.80 2.88 -19.64
CA SER A 268 -9.22 2.72 -20.97
C SER A 268 -9.55 1.35 -21.59
N PRO A 269 -9.77 1.27 -22.93
CA PRO A 269 -9.96 0.01 -23.64
C PRO A 269 -8.79 -0.96 -23.43
N ALA A 270 -7.56 -0.45 -23.54
CA ALA A 270 -6.34 -1.21 -23.30
C ALA A 270 -6.32 -1.88 -21.92
N TYR A 271 -6.73 -1.17 -20.86
CA TYR A 271 -6.81 -1.78 -19.53
C TYR A 271 -7.96 -2.78 -19.43
N GLN A 272 -9.17 -2.42 -19.86
CA GLN A 272 -10.36 -3.26 -19.66
C GLN A 272 -10.37 -4.55 -20.51
N GLN A 273 -9.84 -4.48 -21.74
CA GLN A 273 -9.92 -5.56 -22.71
C GLN A 273 -8.64 -6.40 -22.76
N VAL A 274 -7.47 -5.82 -22.41
CA VAL A 274 -6.18 -6.49 -22.53
C VAL A 274 -5.55 -6.75 -21.16
N ALA A 275 -5.19 -5.70 -20.42
CA ALA A 275 -4.41 -5.86 -19.18
C ALA A 275 -5.20 -6.57 -18.07
N ARG A 276 -6.42 -6.12 -17.79
CA ARG A 276 -7.26 -6.65 -16.71
C ARG A 276 -7.60 -8.14 -16.92
N PRO A 277 -8.07 -8.60 -18.10
CA PRO A 277 -8.35 -10.02 -18.30
C PRO A 277 -7.10 -10.89 -18.16
N ALA A 278 -5.96 -10.46 -18.70
CA ALA A 278 -4.69 -11.18 -18.57
C ALA A 278 -4.24 -11.30 -17.11
N LEU A 279 -4.33 -10.21 -16.34
CA LEU A 279 -3.98 -10.19 -14.93
C LEU A 279 -4.82 -11.18 -14.10
N TRP A 280 -6.13 -11.23 -14.33
CA TRP A 280 -7.02 -12.15 -13.60
C TRP A 280 -6.85 -13.60 -14.03
N ALA A 281 -6.57 -13.85 -15.30
CA ALA A 281 -6.36 -15.20 -15.82
C ALA A 281 -5.03 -15.79 -15.34
N GLU A 282 -3.94 -15.04 -15.50
CA GLU A 282 -2.59 -15.55 -15.27
C GLU A 282 -2.10 -15.33 -13.83
N LYS A 283 -2.51 -14.23 -13.18
CA LYS A 283 -2.04 -13.84 -11.84
C LYS A 283 -3.19 -13.59 -10.85
N PRO A 284 -4.05 -14.59 -10.58
CA PRO A 284 -5.26 -14.42 -9.76
C PRO A 284 -5.00 -14.04 -8.29
N TYR A 285 -3.81 -14.33 -7.75
CA TYR A 285 -3.45 -13.93 -6.37
C TYR A 285 -2.99 -12.47 -6.29
N LEU A 286 -2.47 -11.91 -7.38
CA LEU A 286 -1.98 -10.53 -7.46
C LEU A 286 -3.11 -9.57 -7.87
N ALA A 287 -4.00 -10.03 -8.77
CA ALA A 287 -5.07 -9.24 -9.37
C ALA A 287 -5.93 -8.46 -8.35
N PRO A 288 -6.38 -9.03 -7.21
CA PRO A 288 -7.21 -8.30 -6.25
C PRO A 288 -6.49 -7.08 -5.65
N PHE A 289 -5.19 -7.20 -5.37
CA PHE A 289 -4.40 -6.13 -4.78
C PHE A 289 -4.16 -5.00 -5.78
N VAL A 290 -3.88 -5.36 -7.03
CA VAL A 290 -3.69 -4.40 -8.12
C VAL A 290 -5.00 -3.67 -8.40
N GLU A 291 -6.11 -4.37 -8.63
CA GLU A 291 -7.39 -3.74 -8.92
C GLU A 291 -7.88 -2.84 -7.79
N TRP A 292 -7.74 -3.31 -6.55
CA TRP A 292 -8.09 -2.52 -5.38
C TRP A 292 -7.27 -1.23 -5.32
N SER A 293 -5.95 -1.32 -5.46
CA SER A 293 -5.06 -0.16 -5.36
C SER A 293 -5.28 0.84 -6.49
N LEU A 294 -5.52 0.36 -7.72
CA LEU A 294 -5.78 1.19 -8.89
C LEU A 294 -7.04 2.05 -8.78
N ARG A 295 -8.02 1.60 -8.00
CA ARG A 295 -9.31 2.29 -7.81
C ARG A 295 -9.33 3.10 -6.52
N ALA A 296 -8.89 2.48 -5.44
CA ALA A 296 -8.98 3.07 -4.11
C ALA A 296 -7.98 4.20 -3.94
N GLU A 297 -6.72 4.06 -4.38
CA GLU A 297 -5.70 5.08 -4.12
C GLU A 297 -6.10 6.46 -4.67
N PRO A 298 -6.49 6.61 -5.96
CA PRO A 298 -6.80 7.93 -6.51
C PRO A 298 -7.97 8.62 -5.80
N ALA A 299 -8.89 7.84 -5.23
CA ALA A 299 -10.04 8.39 -4.48
C ALA A 299 -9.61 9.07 -3.16
N TRP A 300 -8.43 8.75 -2.65
CA TRP A 300 -7.92 9.24 -1.36
C TRP A 300 -6.60 10.02 -1.47
N ALA A 301 -6.03 10.17 -2.67
CA ALA A 301 -4.72 10.78 -2.93
C ALA A 301 -4.54 12.16 -2.25
N ASP A 302 -5.53 13.06 -2.40
CA ASP A 302 -5.48 14.40 -1.79
C ASP A 302 -5.43 14.34 -0.25
N SER A 303 -6.23 13.43 0.34
CA SER A 303 -6.28 13.25 1.79
C SER A 303 -4.97 12.66 2.29
N VAL A 304 -4.41 11.70 1.56
CA VAL A 304 -3.14 11.04 1.84
C VAL A 304 -1.97 12.03 1.80
N ALA A 305 -1.87 12.83 0.73
CA ALA A 305 -0.82 13.83 0.57
C ALA A 305 -0.89 14.95 1.62
N TRP A 306 -2.10 15.40 1.96
CA TRP A 306 -2.29 16.38 3.02
C TRP A 306 -1.85 15.85 4.39
N VAL A 307 -2.21 14.61 4.73
CA VAL A 307 -1.81 14.00 6.02
C VAL A 307 -0.28 13.87 6.11
N HIS A 308 0.37 13.41 5.05
CA HIS A 308 1.82 13.24 5.02
C HIS A 308 2.58 14.55 5.28
N SER A 309 2.25 15.58 4.49
CA SER A 309 2.91 16.89 4.58
C SER A 309 2.55 17.66 5.85
N ALA A 310 1.25 17.73 6.20
CA ALA A 310 0.79 18.58 7.29
C ALA A 310 0.99 17.95 8.68
N LEU A 311 0.90 16.63 8.81
CA LEU A 311 0.95 15.96 10.12
C LEU A 311 2.25 15.23 10.41
N LEU A 312 2.92 14.70 9.38
CA LEU A 312 4.19 13.99 9.54
C LEU A 312 5.41 14.71 8.96
N GLN A 313 5.25 15.92 8.43
CA GLN A 313 6.35 16.77 7.95
C GLN A 313 7.30 16.02 7.01
N ASP A 314 6.72 15.26 6.07
CA ASP A 314 7.46 14.52 5.04
C ASP A 314 8.42 13.44 5.60
N TYR A 315 7.98 12.72 6.64
CA TYR A 315 8.75 11.64 7.27
C TYR A 315 9.17 10.54 6.27
N GLU A 316 10.47 10.21 6.23
CA GLU A 316 11.06 9.38 5.17
C GLU A 316 10.88 7.86 5.35
N PHE A 317 10.41 7.39 6.51
CA PHE A 317 10.25 5.96 6.83
C PHE A 317 11.54 5.10 6.69
N THR A 318 12.69 5.64 7.07
CA THR A 318 13.94 4.86 7.17
C THR A 318 14.03 4.07 8.47
N LEU A 319 14.77 2.96 8.48
CA LEU A 319 15.03 2.18 9.70
C LEU A 319 15.75 3.03 10.79
N PRO A 320 15.23 3.11 12.03
CA PRO A 320 15.75 4.01 13.07
C PRO A 320 17.18 3.68 13.55
N PHE A 321 17.68 2.47 13.27
CA PHE A 321 19.02 2.03 13.71
C PHE A 321 20.10 2.13 12.61
N ARG A 322 19.78 2.68 11.43
CA ARG A 322 20.75 2.78 10.31
C ARG A 322 21.93 3.72 10.62
N GLY A 323 21.69 4.80 11.36
CA GLY A 323 22.75 5.75 11.76
C GLY A 323 23.80 5.16 12.71
N ILE A 324 23.45 4.13 13.48
CA ILE A 324 24.36 3.53 14.49
C ILE A 324 25.36 2.55 13.85
N PHE A 325 25.00 1.94 12.71
CA PHE A 325 25.87 1.00 11.98
C PHE A 325 26.38 1.55 10.64
N SER A 326 26.13 2.83 10.35
CA SER A 326 26.74 3.50 9.21
C SER A 326 28.27 3.54 9.39
N SER A 327 28.97 3.21 8.31
CA SER A 327 30.41 2.94 8.23
C SER A 327 31.33 4.13 8.58
N GLU A 328 30.79 5.30 8.91
CA GLU A 328 31.57 6.45 9.39
C GLU A 328 32.19 6.21 10.78
N SER A 329 31.52 5.44 11.63
CA SER A 329 32.06 5.05 12.95
C SER A 329 33.21 4.04 12.85
N LEU A 330 33.25 3.25 11.78
CA LEU A 330 34.32 2.28 11.54
C LEU A 330 35.54 2.89 10.85
N GLN A 331 35.39 3.95 10.04
CA GLN A 331 36.53 4.64 9.44
C GLN A 331 37.40 5.36 10.48
N HIS A 332 36.82 5.88 11.56
CA HIS A 332 37.60 6.46 12.66
C HIS A 332 38.38 5.41 13.48
N LEU A 333 37.97 4.14 13.46
CA LEU A 333 38.66 3.05 14.14
C LEU A 333 39.76 2.40 13.30
N THR A 334 39.71 2.47 11.97
CA THR A 334 40.79 1.97 11.08
C THR A 334 41.93 2.97 10.93
N VAL A 335 41.67 4.28 10.95
CA VAL A 335 42.74 5.31 10.90
C VAL A 335 43.57 5.33 12.19
N ALA A 336 42.96 5.04 13.34
CA ALA A 336 43.67 4.95 14.62
C ALA A 336 44.58 3.71 14.76
N LYS A 337 44.41 2.69 13.90
CA LYS A 337 45.21 1.44 13.93
C LYS A 337 46.39 1.42 12.95
N ASN A 338 46.40 2.27 11.93
CA ASN A 338 47.48 2.36 10.94
C ASN A 338 48.46 3.53 11.21
N GLY A 339 48.38 4.15 12.38
CA GLY A 339 49.23 5.27 12.81
C GLY A 339 50.23 4.92 13.92
N ARG A 340 50.73 3.68 13.96
CA ARG A 340 51.90 3.31 14.78
C ARG A 340 52.84 2.39 14.03
#